data_AF-A0A357V4X6-F1
#
_entry.id   AF-A0A357V4X6-F1
#
_cell.length_a   1.000
_cell.length_b   1.000
_cell.length_c   1.000
_cell.angle_alpha   90.00
_cell.angle_beta   90.00
_cell.angle_gamma   90.00
#
_symmetry.space_group_name_H-M   'P 1'
#
loop_
_entity.id
_entity.type
_entity.pdbx_description
1 polymer ?
#
loop_
_entity_poly.entity_id
_entity_poly.type
_entity_poly.pdbx_seq_one_letter_code
_entity_poly.pdbx_strand_id
1 'polypeptide(L)' 'MSGGGTSKRHSALQDRLGHRFGDPDLLTQAFKHASGQADRLNSNERLEFLGDRVLGLAV' A
#
# COMPACT_ATOMS: atom_id res chain seq x y z
N MET A 1 -17.39 5.10 -13.70
CA MET A 1 -17.84 5.99 -12.60
C MET A 1 -17.87 5.19 -11.30
N SER A 2 -16.77 5.15 -10.53
CA SER A 2 -16.76 4.68 -9.12
C SER A 2 -15.41 5.00 -8.44
N GLY A 3 -15.05 6.29 -8.34
CA GLY A 3 -13.76 6.72 -7.76
C GLY A 3 -13.82 7.24 -6.31
N GLY A 4 -15.02 7.52 -5.79
CA GLY A 4 -15.17 8.26 -4.53
C GLY A 4 -15.05 7.44 -3.24
N GLY A 5 -15.30 6.13 -3.29
CA GLY A 5 -15.31 5.26 -2.10
C GLY A 5 -13.91 4.88 -1.60
N THR A 6 -13.02 4.53 -2.53
CA THR A 6 -11.63 4.11 -2.24
C THR A 6 -10.83 5.27 -1.64
N SER A 7 -10.97 6.47 -2.21
CA SER A 7 -10.25 7.67 -1.74
C SER A 7 -10.60 8.04 -0.29
N LYS A 8 -11.87 7.89 0.12
CA LYS A 8 -12.30 8.13 1.51
C LYS A 8 -11.71 7.09 2.49
N ARG A 9 -11.68 5.82 2.10
CA ARG A 9 -11.09 4.75 2.93
C ARG A 9 -9.58 4.92 3.08
N HIS A 10 -8.88 5.31 2.02
CA HIS A 10 -7.45 5.63 2.07
C HIS A 10 -7.18 6.82 3.00
N SER A 11 -7.96 7.90 2.91
CA SER A 11 -7.82 9.05 3.81
C SER A 11 -7.97 8.64 5.28
N ALA A 12 -9.03 7.92 5.62
CA ALA A 12 -9.28 7.47 6.99
C ALA A 12 -8.18 6.53 7.52
N LEU A 13 -7.62 5.67 6.66
CA LEU A 13 -6.50 4.82 7.03
C LEU A 13 -5.24 5.63 7.29
N GLN A 14 -4.91 6.58 6.41
CA GLN A 14 -3.77 7.46 6.60
C GLN A 14 -3.87 8.29 7.88
N ASP A 15 -5.09 8.71 8.27
CA ASP A 15 -5.33 9.37 9.56
C ASP A 15 -4.96 8.46 10.73
N ARG A 16 -5.43 7.21 10.69
CA ARG A 16 -5.15 6.22 11.74
C ARG A 16 -3.67 5.83 11.82
N LEU A 17 -2.97 5.83 10.69
CA LEU A 17 -1.53 5.57 10.62
C LEU A 17 -0.69 6.78 11.07
N GLY A 18 -1.29 7.98 11.14
CA GLY A 18 -0.54 9.22 11.36
C GLY A 18 0.43 9.55 10.21
N HIS A 19 0.23 8.95 9.03
CA HIS A 19 1.12 9.07 7.89
C HIS A 19 0.34 9.36 6.61
N ARG A 20 0.71 10.45 5.92
CA ARG A 20 0.22 10.79 4.59
C ARG A 20 1.22 10.29 3.56
N PHE A 21 0.78 9.43 2.65
CA PHE A 21 1.60 9.00 1.54
C PHE A 21 1.78 10.16 0.56
N GLY A 22 3.03 10.46 0.20
CA GLY A 22 3.32 11.43 -0.87
C GLY A 22 2.85 10.94 -2.23
N ASP A 23 2.77 9.61 -2.40
CA ASP A 23 2.18 8.93 -3.55
C ASP A 23 1.06 7.98 -3.09
N PRO A 24 -0.23 8.34 -3.31
CA PRO A 24 -1.37 7.50 -2.95
C PRO A 24 -1.44 6.14 -3.67
N ASP A 25 -0.75 5.97 -4.80
CA ASP A 25 -0.74 4.71 -5.53
C ASP A 25 0.07 3.64 -4.80
N LEU A 26 1.08 4.04 -4.01
CA LEU A 26 1.82 3.12 -3.14
C LEU A 26 0.93 2.52 -2.06
N LEU A 27 0.05 3.32 -1.47
CA LEU A 27 -0.94 2.83 -0.50
C LEU A 27 -1.91 1.84 -1.16
N THR A 28 -2.36 2.17 -2.37
CA THR A 28 -3.22 1.29 -3.16
C THR A 28 -2.51 -0.03 -3.49
N GLN A 29 -1.23 0.02 -3.85
CA GLN A 29 -0.43 -1.14 -4.19
C GLN A 29 -0.15 -2.02 -2.97
N ALA A 30 0.08 -1.43 -1.79
CA ALA A 30 0.33 -2.18 -0.55
C ALA A 30 -0.81 -3.16 -0.20
N PHE A 31 -2.05 -2.90 -0.64
CA PHE A 31 -3.21 -3.77 -0.44
C PHE A 31 -3.44 -4.80 -1.55
N LYS A 32 -2.63 -4.82 -2.61
CA LYS A 32 -2.76 -5.76 -3.73
C LYS A 32 -1.92 -7.02 -3.48
N HIS A 33 -2.48 -7.98 -2.75
CA HIS A 33 -1.80 -9.24 -2.51
C HIS A 33 -1.57 -10.05 -3.80
N ALA A 34 -0.43 -10.72 -3.94
CA ALA A 34 -0.02 -11.43 -5.15
C ALA A 34 -1.03 -12.51 -5.60
N SER A 35 -1.77 -13.14 -4.68
CA SER A 35 -2.80 -14.14 -5.03
C SER A 35 -4.03 -13.54 -5.73
N GLY A 36 -4.27 -12.23 -5.57
CA GLY A 36 -5.38 -11.51 -6.18
C GLY A 36 -5.02 -10.80 -7.48
N GLN A 37 -3.74 -10.84 -7.89
CA GLN A 37 -3.22 -10.07 -9.02
C GLN A 37 -2.80 -11.00 -10.15
N ALA A 38 -3.29 -10.73 -11.37
CA ALA A 38 -2.86 -11.44 -12.57
C ALA A 38 -1.40 -11.13 -12.94
N ASP A 39 -0.93 -9.93 -12.59
CA ASP A 39 0.45 -9.48 -12.79
C ASP A 39 1.12 -9.20 -11.43
N ARG A 40 2.17 -9.98 -11.13
CA ARG A 40 2.96 -9.84 -9.91
C ARG A 40 3.70 -8.52 -9.82
N LEU A 41 4.01 -7.85 -10.93
CA LEU A 41 4.67 -6.54 -10.89
C LEU A 41 3.82 -5.47 -10.24
N ASN A 42 2.49 -5.66 -10.26
CA ASN A 42 1.49 -4.76 -9.71
C ASN A 42 0.97 -5.21 -8.33
N SER A 43 1.62 -6.18 -7.69
CA SER A 43 1.32 -6.63 -6.32
C SER A 43 2.15 -5.88 -5.27
N ASN A 44 1.89 -6.17 -3.99
CA ASN A 44 2.64 -5.65 -2.85
C ASN A 44 3.97 -6.38 -2.58
N GLU A 45 4.30 -7.46 -3.29
CA GLU A 45 5.43 -8.36 -2.99
C GLU A 45 6.79 -7.62 -2.93
N ARG A 46 7.01 -6.66 -3.85
CA ARG A 46 8.21 -5.83 -3.85
C ARG A 46 8.27 -4.86 -2.67
N LEU A 47 7.12 -4.33 -2.26
CA LEU A 47 7.01 -3.43 -1.12
C LEU A 47 7.24 -4.20 0.19
N GLU A 48 6.69 -5.41 0.30
CA GLU A 48 6.89 -6.32 1.43
C GLU A 48 8.38 -6.66 1.59
N PHE A 49 9.03 -7.10 0.50
CA PHE A 49 10.46 -7.42 0.53
C PHE A 49 11.33 -6.23 0.97
N LEU A 50 11.04 -5.02 0.47
CA LEU A 50 11.75 -3.82 0.89
C LEU A 50 11.47 -3.47 2.37
N GLY A 51 10.22 -3.58 2.79
CA GLY A 51 9.77 -3.31 4.16
C GLY A 51 10.49 -4.18 5.18
N ASP A 52 10.58 -5.49 4.92
CA ASP A 52 11.29 -6.44 5.80
C ASP A 52 12.76 -6.06 6.00
N ARG A 53 13.43 -5.62 4.93
CA ARG A 53 14.83 -5.16 5.02
C ARG A 53 14.99 -3.88 5.82
N VAL A 54 14.08 -2.92 5.64
CA VAL A 54 14.10 -1.67 6.40
C VAL A 54 13.82 -1.93 7.89
N LEU A 55 12.84 -2.77 8.20
CA LEU A 55 12.53 -3.15 9.58
C LEU A 55 13.73 -3.82 10.23
N GLY A 56 14.35 -4.82 9.57
CA GLY A 56 15.54 -5.49 10.11
C GLY A 56 16.77 -4.60 10.31
N LEU A 57 16.78 -3.37 9.79
CA LEU A 57 17.82 -2.36 10.05
C LEU A 57 17.43 -1.37 11.15
N ALA A 58 16.14 -1.14 11.35
CA ALA A 58 15.62 -0.12 12.26
C ALA A 58 15.32 -0.64 13.67
N VAL A 59 15.13 -1.95 13.83
CA VAL A 59 14.82 -2.61 15.11
C VAL A 59 15.91 -3.55 15.59
#